data_AF-A0A523NSW5-F1
#
_entry.id   AF-A0A523NSW5-F1
#
_cell.length_a   1.000
_cell.length_b   1.000
_cell.length_c   1.000
_cell.angle_alpha   90.00
_cell.angle_beta   90.00
_cell.angle_gamma   90.00
#
_symmetry.space_group_name_H-M   'P 1'
#
loop_
_entity.id
_entity.type
_entity.pdbx_description
1 polymer ?
#
loop_
_entity_poly.entity_id
_entity_poly.type
_entity_poly.pdbx_seq_one_letter_code
_entity_poly.pdbx_strand_id
1 'polypeptide(L)' 'MYPGQTFRHTDHLLTNFHLPKSTLYMLACAFAGPSYLKQAYEEAIQARYRFFSYGDAMLIL' A
#
# COMPACT_ATOMS: atom_id res chain seq x y z
N MET A 1 -7.91 -8.02 -6.37
CA MET A 1 -8.80 -6.91 -5.96
C MET A 1 -8.43 -5.70 -6.79
N TYR A 2 -9.41 -4.93 -7.26
CA TYR A 2 -9.20 -3.78 -8.14
C TYR A 2 -9.61 -2.48 -7.43
N PRO A 3 -8.97 -1.34 -7.74
CA PRO A 3 -9.41 -0.05 -7.24
C PRO A 3 -10.90 0.20 -7.44
N GLY A 4 -11.60 0.68 -6.39
CA GLY A 4 -13.04 0.92 -6.38
C GLY A 4 -13.90 -0.19 -5.75
N GLN A 5 -13.31 -1.20 -5.12
CA GLN A 5 -14.03 -2.23 -4.37
C GLN A 5 -14.23 -1.82 -2.91
N THR A 6 -15.43 -1.99 -2.38
CA THR A 6 -15.73 -1.76 -0.95
C THR A 6 -15.30 -2.98 -0.14
N PHE A 7 -14.40 -2.76 0.83
CA PHE A 7 -14.00 -3.78 1.80
C PHE A 7 -15.11 -3.94 2.84
N ARG A 8 -15.57 -5.18 3.05
CA ARG A 8 -16.73 -5.48 3.93
C ARG A 8 -16.37 -5.96 5.33
N HIS A 9 -15.14 -6.44 5.52
CA HIS A 9 -14.72 -7.12 6.75
C HIS A 9 -13.37 -6.62 7.29
N THR A 10 -12.80 -5.59 6.66
CA THR A 10 -11.45 -5.14 6.97
C THR A 10 -11.45 -3.63 6.90
N ASP A 11 -11.36 -3.01 8.08
CA ASP A 11 -11.35 -1.55 8.23
C ASP A 11 -9.92 -0.99 8.12
N HIS A 12 -8.92 -1.79 8.47
CA HIS A 12 -7.50 -1.39 8.46
C HIS A 12 -6.61 -2.47 7.82
N LEU A 13 -5.51 -2.04 7.20
CA LEU A 13 -4.58 -2.93 6.51
C LEU A 13 -3.13 -2.68 6.97
N LEU A 14 -2.51 -3.69 7.59
CA LEU A 14 -1.07 -3.75 7.83
C LEU A 14 -0.41 -4.56 6.71
N THR A 15 0.55 -3.96 5.99
CA THR A 15 1.22 -4.62 4.86
C THR A 15 2.61 -4.06 4.61
N ASN A 16 3.43 -4.73 3.82
CA ASN A 16 4.75 -4.23 3.42
C ASN A 16 4.65 -3.21 2.29
N PHE A 17 5.76 -2.54 1.97
CA PHE A 17 5.89 -1.81 0.70
C PHE A 17 6.19 -2.77 -0.46
N HIS A 18 5.30 -2.78 -1.44
CA HIS A 18 5.29 -3.68 -2.60
C HIS A 18 5.77 -2.97 -3.86
N LEU A 19 6.34 -3.71 -4.80
CA LEU A 19 6.72 -3.14 -6.10
C LEU A 19 5.53 -2.54 -6.85
N PRO A 20 5.74 -1.43 -7.58
CA PRO A 20 4.77 -0.94 -8.55
C PRO A 20 4.38 -2.06 -9.53
N LYS A 21 3.09 -2.12 -9.87
CA LYS A 21 2.49 -3.14 -10.77
C LYS A 21 2.39 -4.57 -10.20
N SER A 22 2.71 -4.79 -8.93
CA SER A 22 2.40 -6.08 -8.27
C SER A 22 0.92 -6.20 -7.90
N THR A 23 0.41 -7.42 -7.76
CA THR A 23 -0.98 -7.66 -7.33
C THR A 23 -1.24 -7.14 -5.91
N LEU A 24 -0.25 -7.19 -5.03
CA LEU A 24 -0.31 -6.63 -3.68
C LEU A 24 -0.32 -5.10 -3.68
N TYR A 25 0.43 -4.46 -4.58
CA TYR A 25 0.33 -3.03 -4.80
C TYR A 25 -1.09 -2.64 -5.27
N MET A 26 -1.70 -3.42 -6.17
CA MET A 26 -3.10 -3.17 -6.59
C MET A 26 -4.10 -3.36 -5.44
N LEU A 27 -3.88 -4.34 -4.56
CA LEU A 27 -4.70 -4.51 -3.34
C LEU A 27 -4.62 -3.28 -2.44
N ALA A 28 -3.41 -2.79 -2.17
CA ALA A 28 -3.21 -1.59 -1.37
C ALA A 28 -3.84 -0.35 -2.04
N CYS A 29 -3.75 -0.23 -3.38
CA CYS A 29 -4.44 0.82 -4.14
C CYS A 29 -5.97 0.69 -4.05
N ALA A 30 -6.50 -0.53 -4.00
CA ALA A 30 -7.92 -0.74 -3.81
C ALA A 30 -8.38 -0.33 -2.42
N PHE A 31 -7.53 -0.52 -1.41
CA PHE A 31 -7.82 -0.20 -0.02
C PHE A 31 -7.74 1.31 0.26
N ALA A 32 -6.63 1.96 -0.12
CA ALA A 32 -6.33 3.36 0.24
C ALA A 32 -6.54 4.38 -0.90
N GLY A 33 -6.80 3.91 -2.11
CA GLY A 33 -6.81 4.73 -3.32
C GLY A 33 -5.41 4.94 -3.92
N PRO A 34 -5.29 5.00 -5.27
CA PRO A 34 -3.99 5.04 -5.94
C PRO A 34 -3.21 6.35 -5.70
N SER A 35 -3.89 7.49 -5.58
CA SER A 35 -3.25 8.79 -5.37
C SER A 35 -2.60 8.88 -3.99
N TYR A 36 -3.31 8.43 -2.96
CA TYR A 36 -2.79 8.41 -1.59
C TYR A 36 -1.62 7.45 -1.45
N LEU A 37 -1.74 6.26 -2.04
CA LEU A 37 -0.65 5.28 -2.04
C LEU A 37 0.60 5.82 -2.75
N LYS A 38 0.45 6.50 -3.89
CA LYS A 38 1.57 7.10 -4.61
C LYS A 38 2.31 8.12 -3.75
N GLN A 39 1.59 9.00 -3.05
CA GLN A 39 2.18 9.98 -2.14
C GLN A 39 2.93 9.29 -0.99
N ALA A 40 2.32 8.29 -0.35
CA ALA A 40 2.96 7.54 0.73
C ALA A 40 4.26 6.85 0.28
N TYR A 41 4.30 6.32 -0.96
CA TYR A 41 5.52 5.73 -1.52
C TYR A 41 6.59 6.78 -1.81
N GLU A 42 6.21 7.95 -2.34
CA GLU A 42 7.15 9.05 -2.54
C GLU A 42 7.79 9.50 -1.22
N GLU A 43 6.99 9.66 -0.17
CA GLU A 43 7.48 9.97 1.18
C GLU A 43 8.40 8.88 1.74
N ALA A 44 8.01 7.60 1.60
CA ALA A 44 8.82 6.46 2.06
C ALA A 44 10.17 6.37 1.34
N ILE A 45 10.21 6.68 0.03
CA ILE A 45 11.46 6.75 -0.74
C ILE A 45 12.35 7.88 -0.23
N GLN A 46 11.79 9.08 0.00
CA GLN A 46 12.56 10.21 0.53
C GLN A 46 13.13 9.92 1.92
N ALA A 47 12.33 9.24 2.76
CA ALA A 47 12.73 8.82 4.10
C ALA A 47 13.59 7.53 4.12
N ARG A 48 13.94 6.97 2.95
CA ARG A 48 14.78 5.77 2.79
C ARG A 48 14.26 4.53 3.51
N TYR A 49 12.95 4.31 3.47
CA TYR A 49 12.33 3.08 3.94
C TYR A 49 12.85 1.89 3.14
N ARG A 50 12.94 0.74 3.81
CA ARG A 50 13.28 -0.53 3.19
C ARG A 50 12.01 -1.12 2.60
N PHE A 51 12.04 -1.52 1.34
CA PHE A 51 10.88 -2.15 0.68
C PHE A 51 10.99 -3.67 0.69
N PHE A 52 9.94 -4.35 0.21
CA PHE A 52 9.83 -5.81 0.05
C PHE A 52 9.60 -6.61 1.34
N SER A 53 9.80 -7.93 1.24
CA SER A 53 9.43 -8.94 2.25
C SER A 53 10.06 -8.71 3.63
N TYR A 54 11.28 -8.18 3.67
CA TYR A 54 12.03 -7.91 4.91
C TYR A 54 12.25 -6.41 5.16
N GLY A 55 11.48 -5.59 4.45
CA GLY A 55 11.50 -4.15 4.60
C GLY A 55 10.66 -3.67 5.77
N ASP A 56 10.36 -2.39 5.73
CA ASP A 56 9.46 -1.73 6.64
C ASP A 56 8.00 -1.98 6.21
N ALA A 57 7.08 -1.66 7.12
CA ALA A 57 5.65 -1.86 6.93
C ALA A 57 4.90 -0.53 6.81
N MET A 58 3.69 -0.63 6.28
CA MET A 58 2.71 0.43 6.14
C MET A 58 1.42 -0.02 6.81
N LEU A 59 0.88 0.85 7.65
CA LEU A 59 -0.43 0.68 8.28
C LEU A 59 -1.39 1.69 7.66
N ILE A 60 -2.47 1.19 7.06
CA ILE A 60 -3.56 2.00 6.52
C ILE A 60 -4.74 1.89 7.49
N LEU A 61 -5.18 3.03 8.01
CA LEU A 61 -6.26 3.17 8.98
C LEU A 61 -7.50 3.79 8.34
#